data_AF-A0A938AKB9-F1
#
_entry.id   AF-A0A938AKB9-F1
#
_cell.length_a   1.000
_cell.length_b   1.000
_cell.length_c   1.000
_cell.angle_alpha   90.00
_cell.angle_beta   90.00
_cell.angle_gamma   90.00
#
_symmetry.space_group_name_H-M   'P 1'
#
loop_
_entity.id
_entity.type
_entity.pdbx_description
1 polymer ?
#
loop_
_entity_poly.entity_id
_entity_poly.type
_entity_poly.pdbx_seq_one_letter_code
_entity_poly.pdbx_strand_id
1 'polypeptide(L)'
;MARINALGRAYGNPALQSELTRIYRSILDRITAAITLAKTLGWLDERVNPPAIGGWIDSMGLGRVLVDVADDPIFHEEWMALVKKTFDYMLYETQS
;
A
#
# COMPACT_ATOMS: atom_id res chain seq x y z
N MET A 1 12.47 -20.53 -2.04
CA MET A 1 11.30 -21.43 -2.26
C MET A 1 10.48 -21.84 -1.02
N ALA A 2 11.04 -22.09 0.17
CA ALA A 2 10.25 -22.60 1.32
C ALA A 2 9.20 -21.63 1.91
N ARG A 3 9.33 -20.31 1.69
CA ARG A 3 8.50 -19.27 2.32
C ARG A 3 7.09 -19.11 1.73
N ILE A 4 6.90 -19.43 0.44
CA ILE A 4 5.58 -19.31 -0.24
C ILE A 4 4.71 -20.57 -0.07
N ASN A 5 5.31 -21.72 0.27
CA ASN A 5 4.59 -22.98 0.44
C ASN A 5 3.61 -23.00 1.63
N ALA A 6 3.67 -22.04 2.56
CA ALA A 6 2.71 -21.93 3.66
C ALA A 6 1.28 -21.61 3.17
N LEU A 7 1.14 -20.92 2.04
CA LEU A 7 -0.15 -20.63 1.41
C LEU A 7 -0.61 -21.74 0.44
N GLY A 8 0.26 -22.70 0.11
CA GLY A 8 0.03 -23.69 -0.94
C GLY A 8 -1.20 -24.58 -0.72
N ARG A 9 -1.56 -24.90 0.53
CA ARG A 9 -2.78 -25.70 0.82
C ARG A 9 -4.08 -24.90 0.68
N ALA A 10 -4.00 -23.57 0.72
CA ALA A 10 -5.16 -22.69 0.66
C ALA A 10 -5.22 -21.89 -0.65
N TYR A 11 -4.19 -22.04 -1.50
CA TYR A 11 -4.16 -21.50 -2.85
C TYR A 11 -5.34 -22.04 -3.67
N GLY A 12 -6.15 -21.13 -4.21
CA GLY A 12 -7.35 -21.48 -4.98
C GLY A 12 -8.61 -21.76 -4.15
N ASN A 13 -8.58 -21.64 -2.82
CA ASN A 13 -9.79 -21.75 -2.00
C ASN A 13 -10.65 -20.48 -2.11
N PRO A 14 -11.87 -20.52 -2.67
CA PRO A 14 -12.69 -19.32 -2.88
C PRO A 14 -13.14 -18.65 -1.57
N ALA A 15 -13.37 -19.43 -0.50
CA ALA A 15 -13.76 -18.89 0.79
C ALA A 15 -12.62 -18.09 1.42
N LEU A 16 -11.38 -18.61 1.36
CA LEU A 16 -10.22 -17.85 1.82
C LEU A 16 -9.99 -16.60 0.97
N GLN A 17 -10.09 -16.70 -0.37
CA GLN A 17 -9.95 -15.53 -1.25
C GLN A 17 -11.00 -14.44 -0.93
N SER A 18 -12.23 -14.85 -0.66
CA SER A 18 -13.30 -13.94 -0.26
C SER A 18 -12.99 -13.24 1.07
N GLU A 19 -12.55 -13.99 2.09
CA GLU A 19 -12.18 -13.42 3.38
C GLU A 19 -10.97 -12.48 3.29
N LEU A 20 -9.93 -12.86 2.54
CA LEU A 20 -8.78 -11.99 2.28
C LEU A 20 -9.20 -10.70 1.56
N THR A 21 -10.07 -10.81 0.56
CA THR A 21 -10.63 -9.65 -0.15
C THR A 21 -11.43 -8.75 0.79
N ARG A 22 -12.25 -9.32 1.67
CA ARG A 22 -13.04 -8.57 2.65
C ARG A 22 -12.16 -7.83 3.64
N ILE A 23 -11.15 -8.50 4.20
CA ILE A 23 -10.18 -7.91 5.12
C ILE A 23 -9.41 -6.78 4.43
N TYR A 24 -8.93 -7.03 3.20
CA TYR A 24 -8.18 -6.05 2.43
C TYR A 24 -8.99 -4.80 2.12
N ARG A 25 -10.27 -4.93 1.72
CA ARG A 25 -11.17 -3.77 1.56
C ARG A 25 -11.29 -2.98 2.86
N SER A 26 -11.47 -3.65 4.00
CA SER A 26 -11.57 -2.95 5.29
C SER A 26 -10.30 -2.19 5.66
N ILE A 27 -9.12 -2.68 5.27
CA ILE A 27 -7.85 -1.98 5.46
C ILE A 27 -7.81 -0.71 4.59
N LEU A 28 -8.13 -0.82 3.30
CA LEU A 28 -8.18 0.33 2.39
C LEU A 28 -9.20 1.39 2.82
N ASP A 29 -10.36 0.97 3.31
CA ASP A 29 -11.39 1.88 3.84
C ASP A 29 -10.86 2.68 5.04
N ARG A 30 -10.13 2.02 5.95
CA ARG A 30 -9.54 2.68 7.13
C ARG A 30 -8.45 3.67 6.75
N ILE A 31 -7.59 3.32 5.79
CA ILE A 31 -6.55 4.23 5.27
C ILE A 31 -7.21 5.45 4.63
N THR A 32 -8.21 5.22 3.77
CA THR A 32 -8.97 6.29 3.10
C THR A 32 -9.66 7.21 4.10
N ALA A 33 -10.24 6.65 5.17
CA ALA A 33 -10.89 7.43 6.23
C ALA A 33 -9.88 8.31 6.98
N ALA A 34 -8.68 7.80 7.28
CA ALA A 34 -7.62 8.58 7.93
C ALA A 34 -7.16 9.76 7.05
N ILE A 35 -7.00 9.55 5.75
CA ILE A 35 -6.60 10.60 4.80
C ILE A 35 -7.73 11.63 4.64
N THR A 36 -8.98 11.16 4.59
CA THR A 36 -10.16 12.04 4.55
C THR A 36 -10.23 12.91 5.80
N LEU A 37 -9.99 12.35 6.98
CA LEU A 37 -9.94 13.11 8.23
C LEU A 37 -8.83 14.16 8.18
N ALA A 38 -7.62 13.81 7.76
CA ALA A 38 -6.51 14.74 7.63
C ALA A 38 -6.83 15.91 6.68
N LYS A 39 -7.52 15.63 5.56
CA LYS A 39 -8.03 16.65 4.64
C LYS A 39 -9.05 17.56 5.31
N THR A 40 -10.06 17.01 5.99
CA THR A 40 -11.08 17.80 6.72
C THR A 40 -10.48 18.69 7.81
N LEU A 41 -9.37 18.26 8.43
CA LEU A 41 -8.63 19.04 9.42
C LEU A 41 -7.69 20.09 8.80
N GLY A 42 -7.62 20.19 7.47
CA GLY A 42 -6.77 21.15 6.76
C GLY A 42 -5.29 20.77 6.74
N TRP A 43 -4.93 19.51 7.03
CA TRP A 43 -3.54 19.05 6.99
C TRP A 43 -3.10 18.67 5.57
N LEU A 44 -4.04 18.50 4.65
CA LEU A 44 -3.81 18.15 3.26
C LEU A 44 -4.54 19.14 2.33
N ASP A 45 -3.99 19.34 1.13
CA ASP A 45 -4.61 20.18 0.09
C ASP A 45 -5.99 19.64 -0.34
N GLU A 46 -6.92 20.55 -0.65
CA GLU A 46 -8.28 20.19 -1.06
C GLU A 46 -8.35 19.37 -2.36
N ARG A 47 -7.31 19.43 -3.19
CA ARG A 47 -7.19 18.65 -4.43
C ARG A 47 -6.80 17.19 -4.17
N VAL A 48 -6.36 16.86 -2.95
CA VAL A 48 -6.01 15.48 -2.60
C VAL A 48 -7.25 14.58 -2.71
N ASN A 49 -7.09 13.47 -3.42
CA ASN A 49 -8.05 12.38 -3.54
C ASN A 49 -7.72 11.29 -2.51
N PRO A 50 -8.46 11.16 -1.39
CA PRO A 50 -8.10 10.23 -0.32
C PRO A 50 -8.02 8.75 -0.75
N PRO A 51 -8.96 8.21 -1.55
CA PRO A 51 -8.82 6.88 -2.14
C PRO A 51 -7.53 6.66 -2.94
N ALA A 52 -7.12 7.66 -3.74
CA ALA A 52 -5.91 7.53 -4.58
C ALA A 52 -4.63 7.46 -3.71
N ILE A 53 -4.53 8.31 -2.69
CA ILE A 53 -3.42 8.26 -1.73
C ILE A 53 -3.44 6.95 -0.94
N GLY A 54 -4.62 6.47 -0.55
CA GLY A 54 -4.75 5.20 0.17
C GLY A 54 -4.27 4.00 -0.66
N GLY A 55 -4.66 3.93 -1.93
CA GLY A 55 -4.18 2.90 -2.85
C GLY A 55 -2.67 2.98 -3.10
N TRP A 56 -2.11 4.19 -3.16
CA TRP A 56 -0.66 4.38 -3.28
C TRP A 56 0.09 3.88 -2.03
N ILE A 57 -0.34 4.24 -0.81
CA ILE A 57 0.27 3.77 0.44
C ILE A 57 0.25 2.24 0.50
N ASP A 58 -0.89 1.63 0.15
CA ASP A 58 -1.05 0.19 0.17
C ASP A 58 -0.15 -0.53 -0.84
N SER A 59 -0.03 0.00 -2.06
CA SER A 59 0.85 -0.57 -3.08
C SER A 59 2.33 -0.51 -2.69
N MET A 60 2.76 0.50 -1.93
CA MET A 60 4.09 0.51 -1.31
C MET A 60 4.22 -0.61 -0.27
N GLY A 61 3.25 -0.77 0.63
CA GLY A 61 3.25 -1.87 1.61
C GLY A 61 3.36 -3.25 0.95
N LEU A 62 2.55 -3.51 -0.09
CA LEU A 62 2.57 -4.75 -0.85
C LEU A 62 3.88 -4.96 -1.61
N GLY A 63 4.44 -3.90 -2.21
CA GLY A 63 5.74 -3.94 -2.87
C GLY A 63 6.86 -4.37 -1.93
N ARG A 64 6.87 -3.88 -0.68
CA ARG A 64 7.84 -4.32 0.34
C ARG A 64 7.68 -5.79 0.70
N VAL A 65 6.43 -6.27 0.86
CA VAL A 65 6.17 -7.69 1.13
C VAL A 65 6.67 -8.58 0.01
N LEU A 66 6.50 -8.16 -1.26
CA LEU A 66 6.99 -8.89 -2.43
C LEU A 66 8.52 -9.00 -2.45
N VAL A 67 9.22 -7.93 -2.06
CA VAL A 67 10.68 -7.96 -1.89
C VAL A 67 11.11 -8.98 -0.84
N ASP A 68 10.44 -9.00 0.33
CA ASP A 68 10.84 -9.87 1.44
C ASP A 68 10.60 -11.38 1.14
N VAL A 69 9.76 -11.69 0.14
CA VAL A 69 9.52 -13.05 -0.35
C VAL A 69 10.28 -13.41 -1.63
N ALA A 70 10.80 -12.42 -2.36
CA ALA A 70 11.65 -12.63 -3.52
C ALA A 70 13.06 -13.06 -3.10
N ASP A 71 13.75 -13.80 -3.97
CA ASP A 71 15.14 -14.24 -3.73
C ASP A 71 16.15 -13.07 -3.88
N ASP A 72 15.70 -11.89 -4.33
CA ASP A 72 16.47 -10.65 -4.45
C ASP A 72 16.01 -9.61 -3.40
N PRO A 73 16.76 -9.41 -2.29
CA PRO A 73 16.38 -8.46 -1.26
C PRO A 73 16.67 -7.02 -1.73
N ILE A 74 15.65 -6.17 -1.79
CA ILE A 74 15.83 -4.72 -1.76
C ILE A 74 16.11 -4.33 -0.30
N PHE A 75 17.28 -3.76 -0.06
CA PHE A 75 17.65 -3.30 1.27
C PHE A 75 16.67 -2.22 1.75
N HIS A 76 16.41 -2.18 3.06
CA HIS A 76 15.43 -1.25 3.63
C HIS A 76 15.67 0.21 3.21
N GLU A 77 16.94 0.62 3.12
CA GLU A 77 17.35 1.97 2.73
C GLU A 77 16.99 2.30 1.28
N GLU A 78 17.22 1.37 0.35
CA GLU A 78 16.87 1.53 -1.07
C GLU A 78 15.36 1.63 -1.26
N TRP A 79 14.61 0.82 -0.51
CA TRP A 79 13.15 0.89 -0.48
C TRP A 79 12.67 2.26 0.02
N MET A 80 13.25 2.76 1.12
CA MET A 80 12.91 4.07 1.65
C MET A 80 13.30 5.22 0.73
N ALA A 81 14.41 5.10 -0.01
CA ALA A 81 14.79 6.07 -1.03
C ALA A 81 13.76 6.13 -2.17
N LEU A 82 13.24 4.97 -2.61
CA LEU A 82 12.17 4.91 -3.61
C LEU A 82 10.87 5.53 -3.10
N VAL A 83 10.46 5.22 -1.86
CA VAL A 83 9.29 5.83 -1.19
C VAL A 83 9.43 7.35 -1.15
N LYS A 84 10.60 7.86 -0.75
CA LYS A 84 10.84 9.30 -0.70
C LYS A 84 10.75 9.92 -2.10
N LYS A 85 11.37 9.31 -3.11
CA LYS A 85 11.35 9.82 -4.49
C LYS A 85 9.94 9.90 -5.07
N THR A 86 9.09 8.92 -4.75
CA THR A 86 7.68 8.92 -5.17
C THR A 86 6.87 9.98 -4.43
N PHE A 87 7.11 10.20 -3.13
CA PHE A 87 6.55 11.33 -2.40
C PHE A 87 6.96 12.67 -3.02
N ASP A 88 8.25 12.87 -3.28
CA ASP A 88 8.76 14.11 -3.87
C ASP A 88 8.06 14.38 -5.21
N TYR A 89 7.92 13.37 -6.08
CA TYR A 89 7.21 13.49 -7.36
C TYR A 89 5.74 13.93 -7.19
N MET A 90 4.99 13.31 -6.28
CA MET A 90 3.60 13.68 -6.01
C MET A 90 3.46 15.11 -5.46
N LEU A 91 4.45 15.58 -4.69
CA LEU A 91 4.46 16.93 -4.13
C LEU A 91 4.86 18.00 -5.14
N TYR A 92 5.67 17.66 -6.16
CA TYR A 92 6.04 18.57 -7.24
C TYR A 92 4.88 18.77 -8.23
N GLU A 93 4.19 17.71 -8.64
CA GLU A 93 3.03 17.78 -9.57
C GLU A 93 1.82 18.53 -8.97
N THR A 94 1.73 18.62 -7.64
CA THR A 94 0.64 19.36 -6.97
C THR A 94 0.93 20.86 -6.81
N GLN A 95 2.15 21.31 -7.10
CA GLN A 95 2.57 22.72 -7.01
C GLN A 95 2.63 23.44 -8.37
N SER A 96 2.62 22.71 -9.48
CA SER A 96 2.54 23.21 -10.87
C SER A 96 1.11 23.33 -11.37
#